data_AF-A0A0W8CTQ6-F1
#
_entry.id   AF-A0A0W8CTQ6-F1
#
_cell.length_a   1.000
_cell.length_b   1.000
_cell.length_c   1.000
_cell.angle_alpha   90.00
_cell.angle_beta   90.00
_cell.angle_gamma   90.00
#
_symmetry.space_group_name_H-M   'P 1'
#
loop_
_entity.id
_entity.type
_entity.pdbx_description
1 polymer ?
#
loop_
_entity_poly.entity_id
_entity_poly.type
_entity_poly.pdbx_seq_one_letter_code
_entity_poly.pdbx_strand_id
1 'polypeptide(L)'
;MDADELQLFFKDLGENVSREEAERWMAAADKDKSGFIEFNELVEATLRYLLAKYENEMQGRSSVSMKRVVVEQQYSLAIPPAEDDEEEEEEVPEDLAHLSIAEQQKKIKIRSAYMMFLGTALVLLFSDPMVDVLSEVGARTGIPAFYVSFVVAPLASNASELIAAYNYAQKKTSKTISISVAALLGAACMNNTFCLGIFAALMSFKSGGLVWEFSAETFSILFVEFVIGYIAMKKTQRLIDGLIVLLLYPTSIFLVFLLENVLGLD
;
A
#
# COMPACT_ATOMS: atom_id res chain seq x y z
N MET A 1 -26.45 24.91 0.87
CA MET A 1 -27.70 24.45 0.21
C MET A 1 -28.88 25.10 0.90
N ASP A 2 -29.81 25.68 0.14
CA ASP A 2 -31.02 26.34 0.69
C ASP A 2 -32.25 25.40 0.80
N ALA A 3 -33.38 25.87 1.35
CA ALA A 3 -34.58 25.05 1.56
C ALA A 3 -35.25 24.56 0.27
N ASP A 4 -35.08 25.29 -0.84
CA ASP A 4 -35.66 24.93 -2.14
C ASP A 4 -34.75 23.91 -2.85
N GLU A 5 -33.43 24.09 -2.75
CA GLU A 5 -32.43 23.11 -3.19
C GLU A 5 -32.54 21.78 -2.41
N LEU A 6 -32.83 21.86 -1.10
CA LEU A 6 -33.03 20.69 -0.26
C LEU A 6 -34.26 19.86 -0.67
N GLN A 7 -35.36 20.50 -1.09
CA GLN A 7 -36.52 19.80 -1.64
C GLN A 7 -36.17 19.06 -2.93
N LEU A 8 -35.36 19.68 -3.78
CA LEU A 8 -34.88 19.06 -5.01
C LEU A 8 -34.00 17.84 -4.71
N PHE A 9 -33.10 17.98 -3.75
CA PHE A 9 -32.22 16.90 -3.28
C PHE A 9 -33.01 15.67 -2.81
N PHE A 10 -34.05 15.86 -1.97
CA PHE A 10 -34.89 14.76 -1.53
C PHE A 10 -35.74 14.16 -2.65
N LYS A 11 -36.19 14.98 -3.60
CA LYS A 11 -36.92 14.53 -4.78
C LYS A 11 -36.06 13.62 -5.66
N ASP A 12 -34.78 13.93 -5.83
CA ASP A 12 -33.82 13.10 -6.55
C ASP A 12 -33.52 11.78 -5.81
N LEU A 13 -33.62 11.78 -4.47
CA LEU A 13 -33.59 10.57 -3.64
C LEU A 13 -34.91 9.76 -3.67
N GLY A 14 -35.90 10.19 -4.46
CA GLY A 14 -37.19 9.52 -4.62
C GLY A 14 -38.21 9.84 -3.51
N GLU A 15 -37.97 10.87 -2.70
CA GLU A 15 -38.89 11.31 -1.64
C GLU A 15 -39.57 12.64 -1.98
N ASN A 16 -40.89 12.71 -1.75
CA ASN A 16 -41.63 13.95 -1.88
C ASN A 16 -41.77 14.61 -0.50
N VAL A 17 -40.90 15.59 -0.25
CA VAL A 17 -40.87 16.37 0.99
C VAL A 17 -41.63 17.68 0.78
N SER A 18 -42.54 18.02 1.68
CA SER A 18 -43.24 19.31 1.62
C SER A 18 -42.32 20.47 2.04
N ARG A 19 -42.62 21.69 1.61
CA ARG A 19 -41.83 22.88 1.96
C ARG A 19 -41.68 23.07 3.48
N GLU A 20 -42.75 22.84 4.24
CA GLU A 20 -42.72 22.92 5.70
C GLU A 20 -41.80 21.86 6.34
N GLU A 21 -41.68 20.69 5.71
CA GLU A 21 -40.77 19.63 6.16
C GLU A 21 -39.32 19.94 5.81
N ALA A 22 -39.08 20.51 4.61
CA ALA A 22 -37.76 20.95 4.19
C ALA A 22 -37.22 22.09 5.08
N GLU A 23 -38.06 23.08 5.43
CA GLU A 23 -37.67 24.16 6.35
C GLU A 23 -37.34 23.64 7.75
N ARG A 24 -38.05 22.61 8.23
CA ARG A 24 -37.72 21.94 9.51
C ARG A 24 -36.42 21.16 9.44
N TRP A 25 -36.17 20.49 8.32
CA TRP A 25 -34.94 19.73 8.12
C TRP A 25 -33.74 20.66 8.00
N MET A 26 -33.91 21.78 7.31
CA MET A 26 -32.94 22.85 7.25
C MET A 26 -32.61 23.38 8.64
N ALA A 27 -33.62 23.69 9.46
CA ALA A 27 -33.41 24.14 10.84
C ALA A 27 -32.76 23.08 11.76
N ALA A 28 -32.82 21.79 11.39
CA ALA A 28 -32.21 20.70 12.14
C ALA A 28 -30.78 20.36 11.65
N ALA A 29 -30.49 20.60 10.37
CA ALA A 29 -29.20 20.36 9.74
C ALA A 29 -28.25 21.55 9.90
N ASP A 30 -28.75 22.78 9.78
CA ASP A 30 -28.03 24.06 9.95
C ASP A 30 -27.72 24.29 11.44
N LYS A 31 -26.58 23.76 11.89
CA LYS A 31 -26.15 23.82 13.30
C LYS A 31 -25.55 25.18 13.63
N ASP A 32 -24.91 25.81 12.66
CA ASP A 32 -24.24 27.09 12.83
C ASP A 32 -25.17 28.30 12.61
N LYS A 33 -26.40 28.06 12.15
CA LYS A 33 -27.45 29.05 11.86
C LYS A 33 -27.02 30.03 10.78
N SER A 34 -26.20 29.57 9.84
CA SER A 34 -25.76 30.36 8.69
C SER A 34 -26.90 30.62 7.70
N GLY A 35 -28.03 29.90 7.81
CA GLY A 35 -29.13 29.97 6.87
C GLY A 35 -28.90 29.13 5.61
N PHE A 36 -27.81 28.36 5.57
CA PHE A 36 -27.48 27.42 4.50
C PHE A 36 -26.96 26.13 5.11
N ILE A 37 -27.21 25.00 4.46
CA ILE A 37 -26.59 23.72 4.87
C ILE A 37 -25.22 23.62 4.19
N GLU A 38 -24.16 23.53 4.99
CA GLU A 38 -22.80 23.28 4.50
C GLU A 38 -22.57 21.78 4.19
N PHE A 39 -21.51 21.45 3.46
CA PHE A 39 -21.24 20.06 3.03
C PHE A 39 -21.19 19.06 4.21
N ASN A 40 -20.50 19.42 5.29
CA ASN A 40 -20.38 18.55 6.47
C ASN A 40 -21.73 18.34 7.19
N GLU A 41 -22.56 19.39 7.24
CA GLU A 41 -23.90 19.32 7.82
C GLU A 41 -24.83 18.46 6.96
N LEU A 42 -24.71 18.57 5.63
CA LEU A 42 -25.44 17.74 4.68
C LEU A 42 -25.09 16.26 4.87
N VAL A 43 -23.80 15.91 4.91
CA VAL A 43 -23.34 14.52 5.09
C VAL A 43 -23.89 13.92 6.38
N GLU A 44 -23.82 14.66 7.49
CA GLU A 44 -24.32 14.18 8.78
C GLU A 44 -25.84 14.01 8.76
N ALA A 45 -26.57 14.95 8.16
CA ALA A 45 -28.02 14.90 8.08
C ALA A 45 -28.52 13.78 7.15
N THR A 46 -27.84 13.55 6.01
CA THR A 46 -28.15 12.44 5.09
C THR A 46 -27.87 11.07 5.72
N LEU A 47 -26.75 10.93 6.45
CA LEU A 47 -26.43 9.69 7.17
C LEU A 47 -27.52 9.34 8.19
N ARG A 48 -27.97 10.33 8.97
CA ARG A 48 -29.07 10.15 9.94
C ARG A 48 -30.37 9.71 9.27
N TYR A 49 -30.70 10.32 8.13
CA TYR A 49 -31.87 9.94 7.35
C TYR A 49 -31.78 8.49 6.83
N LEU A 50 -30.62 8.06 6.30
CA LEU A 50 -30.42 6.69 5.80
C LEU A 50 -30.54 5.64 6.92
N LEU A 51 -30.00 5.92 8.11
CA LEU A 51 -30.13 5.03 9.27
C LEU A 51 -31.61 4.88 9.70
N ALA A 52 -32.33 5.99 9.80
CA ALA A 52 -33.75 5.96 10.15
C ALA A 52 -34.61 5.26 9.08
N LYS A 53 -34.22 5.35 7.81
CA LYS A 53 -34.85 4.63 6.71
C LYS A 53 -34.65 3.12 6.83
N TYR A 54 -33.41 2.71 7.04
CA TYR A 54 -33.06 1.30 7.22
C TYR A 54 -33.81 0.65 8.39
N GLU A 55 -33.91 1.34 9.54
CA GLU A 55 -34.68 0.85 10.69
C GLU A 55 -36.18 0.71 10.41
N ASN A 56 -36.77 1.66 9.67
CA ASN A 56 -38.19 1.59 9.30
C ASN A 56 -38.48 0.48 8.29
N GLU A 57 -37.58 0.25 7.33
CA GLU A 57 -37.68 -0.86 6.39
C GLU A 57 -37.58 -2.23 7.09
N MET A 58 -36.68 -2.38 8.07
CA MET A 58 -36.59 -3.57 8.93
C MET A 58 -37.88 -3.83 9.73
N GLN A 59 -38.62 -2.78 10.10
CA GLN A 59 -39.89 -2.86 10.79
C GLN A 59 -41.10 -3.04 9.85
N GLY A 60 -40.88 -3.22 8.54
CA GLY A 60 -41.94 -3.43 7.55
C GLY A 60 -42.78 -2.18 7.24
N ARG A 61 -42.25 -0.98 7.51
CA ARG A 61 -42.91 0.30 7.21
C ARG A 61 -42.32 0.88 5.92
N SER A 62 -43.15 1.02 4.89
CA SER A 62 -42.73 1.50 3.56
C SER A 62 -42.52 3.01 3.46
N SER A 63 -42.73 3.78 4.54
CA SER A 63 -42.51 5.23 4.53
C SER A 63 -41.83 5.69 5.82
N VAL A 64 -40.76 6.45 5.66
CA VAL A 64 -40.08 7.12 6.78
C VAL A 64 -40.92 8.35 7.12
N SER A 65 -41.64 8.31 8.24
CA SER A 65 -42.26 9.53 8.75
C SER A 65 -41.16 10.41 9.34
N MET A 66 -40.85 11.51 8.66
CA MET A 66 -39.80 12.46 9.04
C MET A 66 -40.01 13.05 10.46
N LYS A 67 -41.24 12.98 10.98
CA LYS A 67 -41.59 13.35 12.37
C LYS A 67 -40.89 12.49 13.43
N ARG A 68 -40.44 11.27 13.09
CA ARG A 68 -39.66 10.40 14.00
C ARG A 68 -38.16 10.66 13.96
N VAL A 69 -37.63 11.01 12.80
CA VAL A 69 -36.19 11.31 12.60
C VAL A 69 -35.72 12.43 13.53
N VAL A 70 -36.63 13.34 13.90
CA VAL A 70 -36.36 14.50 14.76
C VAL A 70 -36.68 14.24 16.25
N VAL A 71 -37.46 13.21 16.59
CA VAL A 71 -38.07 13.05 17.94
C VAL A 71 -37.46 11.91 18.77
N GLU A 72 -36.74 10.96 18.18
CA GLU A 72 -36.07 9.89 18.96
C GLU A 72 -34.65 10.31 19.36
N GLN A 73 -34.52 10.66 20.64
CA GLN A 73 -33.39 11.32 21.28
C GLN A 73 -32.24 10.34 21.60
N GLN A 74 -31.04 10.90 21.82
CA GLN A 74 -30.06 10.45 22.85
C GLN A 74 -28.87 9.55 22.43
N TYR A 75 -28.40 9.58 21.18
CA TYR A 75 -27.02 9.21 20.86
C TYR A 75 -26.33 10.37 20.14
N SER A 76 -25.46 11.07 20.87
CA SER A 76 -24.44 11.89 20.23
C SER A 76 -23.49 10.90 19.55
N LEU A 77 -23.64 10.68 18.25
CA LEU A 77 -22.58 10.13 17.42
C LEU A 77 -21.45 11.16 17.49
N ALA A 78 -20.61 11.05 18.51
CA ALA A 78 -19.27 11.61 18.48
C ALA A 78 -18.55 10.84 17.38
N ILE A 79 -18.77 11.26 16.14
CA ILE A 79 -17.92 10.92 15.01
C ILE A 79 -16.58 11.55 15.42
N PRO A 80 -15.53 10.75 15.73
CA PRO A 80 -14.21 11.33 15.85
C PRO A 80 -13.97 12.11 14.54
N PRO A 81 -13.34 13.29 14.58
CA PRO A 81 -13.02 14.01 13.35
C PRO A 81 -12.40 12.99 12.42
N ALA A 82 -12.93 12.89 11.20
CA ALA A 82 -12.34 12.04 10.18
C ALA A 82 -10.84 12.37 10.20
N GLU A 83 -10.03 11.47 10.73
CA GLU A 83 -8.67 11.39 10.24
C GLU A 83 -8.86 11.27 8.73
N ASP A 84 -8.07 12.03 7.96
CA ASP A 84 -7.98 11.96 6.50
C ASP A 84 -7.58 10.53 6.10
N ASP A 85 -8.47 9.58 6.34
CA ASP A 85 -8.59 8.29 5.72
C ASP A 85 -9.35 8.55 4.41
N GLU A 86 -8.79 9.43 3.58
CA GLU A 86 -8.68 9.09 2.16
C GLU A 86 -7.85 7.81 2.13
N GLU A 87 -8.46 6.66 2.47
CA GLU A 87 -8.05 5.38 1.94
C GLU A 87 -7.75 5.67 0.47
N GLU A 88 -6.48 5.59 0.07
CA GLU A 88 -6.16 5.48 -1.33
C GLU A 88 -6.77 4.14 -1.72
N GLU A 89 -8.07 4.14 -1.99
CA GLU A 89 -8.81 3.00 -2.50
C GLU A 89 -7.97 2.52 -3.68
N GLU A 90 -7.59 1.23 -3.68
CA GLU A 90 -6.99 0.63 -4.87
C GLU A 90 -7.93 0.95 -6.03
N GLU A 91 -7.52 1.90 -6.89
CA GLU A 91 -8.37 2.43 -7.94
C GLU A 91 -8.87 1.24 -8.75
N VAL A 92 -10.17 0.93 -8.60
CA VAL A 92 -10.78 -0.19 -9.30
C VAL A 92 -10.48 0.03 -10.77
N PRO A 93 -9.89 -0.93 -11.48
CA PRO A 93 -9.53 -0.74 -12.88
C PRO A 93 -10.71 -0.16 -13.65
N GLU A 94 -10.48 0.90 -14.43
CA GLU A 94 -11.56 1.63 -15.13
C GLU A 94 -12.43 0.69 -15.99
N ASP A 95 -11.84 -0.40 -16.49
CA ASP A 95 -12.51 -1.47 -17.24
C ASP A 95 -13.46 -2.35 -16.40
N LEU A 96 -13.42 -2.26 -15.08
CA LEU A 96 -14.21 -3.04 -14.14
C LEU A 96 -15.17 -2.20 -13.30
N ALA A 97 -14.98 -0.88 -13.22
CA ALA A 97 -15.77 0.03 -12.38
C ALA A 97 -17.29 -0.03 -12.66
N HIS A 98 -17.70 -0.40 -13.88
CA HIS A 98 -19.11 -0.50 -14.28
C HIS A 98 -19.82 -1.80 -13.88
N LEU A 99 -19.10 -2.78 -13.32
CA LEU A 99 -19.65 -4.10 -12.98
C LEU A 99 -20.11 -4.17 -11.52
N SER A 100 -20.89 -5.19 -11.16
CA SER A 100 -21.22 -5.43 -9.75
C SER A 100 -19.98 -5.82 -8.94
N ILE A 101 -19.94 -5.49 -7.64
CA ILE A 101 -18.79 -5.76 -6.75
C ILE A 101 -18.37 -7.24 -6.80
N ALA A 102 -19.33 -8.17 -6.84
CA ALA A 102 -19.05 -9.60 -6.91
C ALA A 102 -18.38 -10.01 -8.25
N GLU A 103 -18.81 -9.40 -9.36
CA GLU A 103 -18.22 -9.63 -10.68
C GLU A 103 -16.85 -8.96 -10.83
N GLN A 104 -16.67 -7.76 -10.27
CA GLN A 104 -15.38 -7.09 -10.17
C GLN A 104 -14.38 -7.98 -9.44
N GLN A 105 -14.72 -8.43 -8.23
CA GLN A 105 -13.87 -9.31 -7.43
C GLN A 105 -13.51 -10.62 -8.15
N LYS A 106 -14.48 -11.23 -8.86
CA LYS A 106 -14.23 -12.44 -9.64
C LYS A 106 -13.25 -12.17 -10.79
N LYS A 107 -13.45 -11.09 -11.56
CA LYS A 107 -12.58 -10.73 -12.69
C LYS A 107 -11.18 -10.34 -12.22
N ILE A 108 -11.06 -9.59 -11.13
CA ILE A 108 -9.77 -9.24 -10.51
C ILE A 108 -9.04 -10.52 -10.14
N LYS A 109 -9.66 -11.44 -9.38
CA LYS A 109 -9.02 -12.71 -8.99
C LYS A 109 -8.52 -13.54 -10.17
N ILE A 110 -9.33 -13.66 -11.23
CA ILE A 110 -8.95 -14.40 -12.44
C ILE A 110 -7.79 -13.70 -13.16
N ARG A 111 -7.86 -12.38 -13.31
CA ARG A 111 -6.81 -11.58 -13.95
C ARG A 111 -5.50 -11.66 -13.17
N SER A 112 -5.55 -11.53 -11.84
CA SER A 112 -4.40 -11.68 -10.96
C SER A 112 -3.80 -13.08 -11.04
N ALA A 113 -4.62 -14.13 -10.99
CA ALA A 113 -4.14 -15.51 -11.14
C ALA A 113 -3.44 -15.74 -12.48
N TYR A 114 -4.00 -15.23 -13.57
CA TYR A 114 -3.40 -15.30 -14.91
C TYR A 114 -2.07 -14.54 -14.97
N MET A 115 -2.02 -13.31 -14.45
CA MET A 115 -0.81 -12.49 -14.42
C MET A 115 0.29 -13.11 -13.56
N MET A 116 -0.06 -13.68 -12.40
CA MET A 116 0.88 -14.41 -11.53
C MET A 116 1.45 -15.65 -12.23
N PHE A 117 0.59 -16.43 -12.90
CA PHE A 117 1.03 -17.61 -13.65
C PHE A 117 1.97 -17.22 -14.79
N LEU A 118 1.57 -16.23 -15.60
CA LEU A 118 2.37 -15.76 -16.72
C LEU A 118 3.72 -15.20 -16.25
N GLY A 119 3.73 -14.39 -15.19
CA GLY A 119 4.95 -13.86 -14.58
C GLY A 119 5.87 -14.98 -14.09
N THR A 120 5.32 -15.96 -13.38
CA THR A 120 6.09 -17.14 -12.92
C THR A 120 6.69 -17.92 -14.10
N ALA A 121 5.92 -18.16 -15.16
CA ALA A 121 6.39 -18.87 -16.34
C ALA A 121 7.53 -18.12 -17.04
N LEU A 122 7.43 -16.79 -17.15
CA LEU A 122 8.49 -15.96 -17.72
C LEU A 122 9.75 -16.00 -16.86
N VAL A 123 9.63 -15.89 -15.52
CA VAL A 123 10.78 -16.01 -14.62
C VAL A 123 11.46 -17.36 -14.81
N LEU A 124 10.72 -18.47 -14.85
CA LEU A 124 11.29 -19.80 -15.04
C LEU A 124 11.99 -19.96 -16.40
N LEU A 125 11.48 -19.32 -17.45
CA LEU A 125 12.07 -19.40 -18.80
C LEU A 125 13.33 -18.54 -18.93
N PHE A 126 13.36 -17.37 -18.30
CA PHE A 126 14.43 -16.38 -18.48
C PHE A 126 15.48 -16.35 -17.35
N SER A 127 15.28 -17.06 -16.24
CA SER A 127 16.25 -17.09 -15.12
C SER A 127 17.61 -17.65 -15.53
N ASP A 128 17.64 -18.82 -16.19
CA ASP A 128 18.91 -19.44 -16.59
C ASP A 128 19.69 -18.57 -17.60
N PRO A 129 19.08 -18.08 -18.71
CA PRO A 129 19.75 -17.15 -19.61
C PRO A 129 20.25 -15.87 -18.93
N MET A 130 19.53 -15.34 -17.94
CA MET A 130 19.96 -14.15 -17.20
C MET A 130 21.27 -14.44 -16.44
N VAL A 131 21.34 -15.57 -15.72
CA VAL A 131 22.54 -15.96 -14.96
C VAL A 131 23.74 -16.18 -15.89
N ASP A 132 23.53 -16.79 -17.06
CA ASP A 132 24.57 -17.01 -18.06
C ASP A 132 25.15 -15.68 -18.58
N VAL A 133 24.28 -14.73 -18.92
CA VAL A 133 24.69 -13.40 -19.40
C VAL A 133 25.46 -12.64 -18.32
N LEU A 134 25.00 -12.67 -17.07
CA LEU A 134 25.71 -12.04 -15.96
C LEU A 134 27.10 -12.65 -15.75
N SER A 135 27.21 -13.98 -15.82
CA SER A 135 28.49 -14.67 -15.69
C SER A 135 29.46 -14.33 -16.82
N GLU A 136 28.97 -14.29 -18.06
CA GLU A 136 29.76 -13.93 -19.24
C GLU A 136 30.19 -12.45 -19.22
N VAL A 137 29.35 -11.55 -18.72
CA VAL A 137 29.71 -10.14 -18.50
C VAL A 137 30.87 -10.03 -17.51
N GLY A 138 30.83 -10.76 -16.39
CA GLY A 138 31.95 -10.82 -15.45
C GLY A 138 33.25 -11.31 -16.10
N ALA A 139 33.17 -12.42 -16.84
CA ALA A 139 34.31 -13.00 -17.54
C ALA A 139 34.95 -12.04 -18.58
N ARG A 140 34.14 -11.32 -19.35
CA ARG A 140 34.62 -10.41 -20.40
C ARG A 140 35.14 -9.08 -19.86
N THR A 141 34.54 -8.58 -18.79
CA THR A 141 34.93 -7.29 -18.18
C THR A 141 36.06 -7.44 -17.16
N GLY A 142 36.37 -8.67 -16.74
CA GLY A 142 37.34 -8.94 -15.69
C GLY A 142 36.83 -8.61 -14.28
N ILE A 143 35.53 -8.39 -14.12
CA ILE A 143 34.89 -8.12 -12.83
C ILE A 143 34.60 -9.46 -12.13
N PRO A 144 34.99 -9.65 -10.86
CA PRO A 144 34.70 -10.88 -10.15
C PRO A 144 33.20 -11.18 -10.11
N ALA A 145 32.84 -12.47 -10.22
CA ALA A 145 31.45 -12.91 -10.29
C ALA A 145 30.61 -12.42 -9.11
N PHE A 146 31.22 -12.32 -7.92
CA PHE A 146 30.58 -11.74 -6.73
C PHE A 146 30.05 -10.32 -6.98
N TYR A 147 30.85 -9.41 -7.52
CA TYR A 147 30.40 -8.02 -7.73
C TYR A 147 29.31 -7.95 -8.80
N VAL A 148 29.35 -8.81 -9.81
CA VAL A 148 28.28 -8.88 -10.81
C VAL A 148 26.98 -9.37 -10.17
N SER A 149 27.03 -10.44 -9.36
CA SER A 149 25.84 -10.97 -8.68
C SER A 149 25.34 -10.09 -7.54
N PHE A 150 26.23 -9.37 -6.84
CA PHE A 150 25.90 -8.52 -5.71
C PHE A 150 25.38 -7.14 -6.14
N VAL A 151 25.84 -6.62 -7.27
CA VAL A 151 25.47 -5.28 -7.74
C VAL A 151 24.47 -5.33 -8.88
N VAL A 152 24.80 -6.05 -9.96
CA VAL A 152 24.03 -5.99 -11.21
C VAL A 152 22.74 -6.81 -11.10
N ALA A 153 22.80 -7.99 -10.50
CA ALA A 153 21.61 -8.86 -10.40
C ALA A 153 20.47 -8.22 -9.60
N PRO A 154 20.68 -7.62 -8.40
CA PRO A 154 19.61 -6.99 -7.63
C PRO A 154 19.06 -5.73 -8.30
N LEU A 155 19.92 -4.97 -9.00
CA LEU A 155 19.48 -3.82 -9.80
C LEU A 155 18.52 -4.25 -10.90
N ALA A 156 18.76 -5.40 -11.54
CA ALA A 156 17.86 -5.93 -12.56
C ALA A 156 16.60 -6.56 -11.95
N SER A 157 16.73 -7.41 -10.93
CA SER A 157 15.60 -8.16 -10.35
C SER A 157 14.61 -7.25 -9.60
N ASN A 158 15.10 -6.19 -8.97
CA ASN A 158 14.29 -5.31 -8.12
C ASN A 158 14.03 -3.94 -8.79
N ALA A 159 14.33 -3.81 -10.10
CA ALA A 159 14.14 -2.57 -10.85
C ALA A 159 12.68 -2.06 -10.79
N SER A 160 11.71 -2.97 -10.91
CA SER A 160 10.28 -2.65 -10.88
C SER A 160 9.86 -2.07 -9.53
N GLU A 161 10.36 -2.63 -8.43
CA GLU A 161 10.11 -2.14 -7.06
C GLU A 161 10.72 -0.76 -6.85
N LEU A 162 11.94 -0.53 -7.36
CA LEU A 162 12.59 0.78 -7.30
C LEU A 162 11.77 1.85 -8.05
N ILE A 163 11.30 1.53 -9.25
CA ILE A 163 10.47 2.46 -10.05
C ILE A 163 9.14 2.73 -9.37
N ALA A 164 8.50 1.69 -8.82
CA ALA A 164 7.25 1.84 -8.07
C ALA A 164 7.47 2.75 -6.84
N ALA A 165 8.48 2.46 -6.01
CA ALA A 165 8.81 3.28 -4.84
C ALA A 165 9.11 4.74 -5.22
N TYR A 166 9.81 4.96 -6.33
CA TYR A 166 10.05 6.31 -6.85
C TYR A 166 8.74 7.03 -7.20
N ASN A 167 7.83 6.38 -7.92
CA ASN A 167 6.54 6.96 -8.29
C ASN A 167 5.68 7.26 -7.04
N TYR A 168 5.68 6.39 -6.03
CA TYR A 168 4.99 6.64 -4.76
C TYR A 168 5.62 7.81 -3.98
N ALA A 169 6.94 7.92 -4.00
CA ALA A 169 7.65 9.04 -3.37
C ALA A 169 7.38 10.38 -4.08
N GLN A 170 7.17 10.37 -5.41
CA GLN A 170 6.84 11.57 -6.19
C GLN A 170 5.47 12.17 -5.84
N LYS A 171 4.54 11.38 -5.29
CA LYS A 171 3.25 11.89 -4.79
C LYS A 171 3.40 12.84 -3.59
N LYS A 172 4.55 12.82 -2.89
CA LYS A 172 4.91 13.75 -1.80
C LYS A 172 3.90 13.84 -0.65
N THR A 173 3.15 12.78 -0.36
CA THR A 173 2.26 12.73 0.81
C THR A 173 2.85 11.83 1.88
N SER A 174 2.50 12.09 3.15
CA SER A 174 2.96 11.27 4.29
C SER A 174 2.45 9.83 4.19
N LYS A 175 1.26 9.63 3.62
CA LYS A 175 0.66 8.31 3.44
C LYS A 175 1.39 7.51 2.37
N THR A 176 1.62 8.08 1.18
CA THR A 176 2.26 7.37 0.06
C THR A 176 3.70 7.01 0.36
N ILE A 177 4.44 7.88 1.04
CA ILE A 177 5.83 7.57 1.44
C ILE A 177 5.85 6.48 2.51
N SER A 178 4.90 6.47 3.44
CA SER A 178 4.80 5.43 4.47
C SER A 178 4.48 4.06 3.85
N ILE A 179 3.54 4.03 2.90
CA ILE A 179 3.22 2.81 2.12
C ILE A 179 4.46 2.34 1.35
N SER A 180 5.15 3.24 0.66
CA SER A 180 6.36 2.90 -0.09
C SER A 180 7.47 2.33 0.80
N VAL A 181 7.73 2.94 1.96
CA VAL A 181 8.75 2.46 2.91
C VAL A 181 8.34 1.10 3.50
N ALA A 182 7.07 0.92 3.86
CA ALA A 182 6.56 -0.34 4.36
C ALA A 182 6.65 -1.47 3.32
N ALA A 183 6.36 -1.17 2.05
CA ALA A 183 6.51 -2.13 0.95
C ALA A 183 7.97 -2.54 0.74
N LEU A 184 8.91 -1.57 0.72
CA LEU A 184 10.34 -1.85 0.59
C LEU A 184 10.88 -2.68 1.77
N LEU A 185 10.47 -2.35 3.00
CA LEU A 185 10.84 -3.10 4.20
C LEU A 185 10.28 -4.52 4.14
N GLY A 186 9.00 -4.67 3.76
CA GLY A 186 8.35 -5.97 3.58
C GLY A 186 9.07 -6.85 2.55
N ALA A 187 9.46 -6.28 1.40
CA ALA A 187 10.23 -6.96 0.37
C ALA A 187 11.62 -7.41 0.89
N ALA A 188 12.34 -6.53 1.60
CA ALA A 188 13.62 -6.85 2.21
C ALA A 188 13.49 -7.99 3.25
N CYS A 189 12.50 -7.91 4.15
CA CYS A 189 12.23 -8.97 5.11
C CYS A 189 11.88 -10.30 4.44
N MET A 190 11.09 -10.28 3.36
CA MET A 190 10.74 -11.49 2.62
C MET A 190 11.98 -12.13 1.99
N ASN A 191 12.83 -11.35 1.34
CA ASN A 191 14.07 -11.85 0.76
C ASN A 191 15.01 -12.41 1.84
N ASN A 192 15.17 -11.72 2.96
CA ASN A 192 16.07 -12.15 4.02
C ASN A 192 15.57 -13.38 4.78
N THR A 193 14.25 -13.61 4.87
CA THR A 193 13.68 -14.73 5.64
C THR A 193 13.28 -15.90 4.74
N PHE A 194 12.37 -15.67 3.79
CA PHE A 194 11.78 -16.72 2.98
C PHE A 194 12.78 -17.26 1.95
N CYS A 195 13.51 -16.38 1.24
CA CYS A 195 14.50 -16.84 0.27
C CYS A 195 15.67 -17.52 0.97
N LEU A 196 16.19 -16.97 2.07
CA LEU A 196 17.22 -17.64 2.88
C LEU A 196 16.75 -19.02 3.38
N GLY A 197 15.50 -19.13 3.87
CA GLY A 197 14.92 -20.39 4.31
C GLY A 197 14.84 -21.44 3.20
N ILE A 198 14.39 -21.05 1.99
CA ILE A 198 14.39 -21.93 0.81
C ILE A 198 15.81 -22.34 0.44
N PHE A 199 16.76 -21.40 0.39
CA PHE A 199 18.16 -21.72 0.08
C PHE A 199 18.77 -22.68 1.11
N ALA A 200 18.54 -22.46 2.40
CA ALA A 200 19.00 -23.34 3.47
C ALA A 200 18.40 -24.75 3.36
N ALA A 201 17.10 -24.85 3.04
CA ALA A 201 16.44 -26.14 2.80
C ALA A 201 17.02 -26.86 1.58
N LEU A 202 17.24 -26.15 0.46
CA LEU A 202 17.87 -26.69 -0.74
C LEU A 202 19.29 -27.16 -0.46
N MET A 203 20.09 -26.38 0.28
CA MET A 203 21.45 -26.78 0.70
C MET A 203 21.42 -28.03 1.59
N SER A 204 20.44 -28.15 2.48
CA SER A 204 20.31 -29.30 3.39
C SER A 204 19.94 -30.60 2.66
N PHE A 205 19.08 -30.52 1.64
CA PHE A 205 18.62 -31.69 0.88
C PHE A 205 19.48 -32.04 -0.33
N LYS A 206 20.19 -31.06 -0.90
CA LYS A 206 21.05 -31.29 -2.06
C LYS A 206 22.35 -31.95 -1.60
N SER A 207 22.52 -33.22 -1.94
CA SER A 207 23.69 -34.06 -1.59
C SER A 207 25.04 -33.60 -2.18
N GLY A 208 25.10 -32.41 -2.80
CA GLY A 208 26.28 -31.87 -3.50
C GLY A 208 27.14 -30.92 -2.66
N GLY A 209 26.79 -30.64 -1.40
CA GLY A 209 27.64 -29.88 -0.47
C GLY A 209 27.90 -28.44 -0.92
N LEU A 210 26.85 -27.60 -0.95
CA LEU A 210 27.08 -26.15 -0.96
C LEU A 210 27.67 -25.78 0.41
N VAL A 211 28.98 -25.58 0.46
CA VAL A 211 29.67 -25.09 1.65
C VAL A 211 29.53 -23.56 1.66
N TRP A 212 29.19 -23.01 2.82
CA TRP A 212 29.19 -21.57 3.03
C TRP A 212 30.64 -21.09 3.11
N GLU A 213 31.11 -20.39 2.07
CA GLU A 213 32.50 -19.90 1.96
C GLU A 213 32.58 -18.37 1.84
N PHE A 214 31.52 -17.65 2.24
CA PHE A 214 31.40 -16.19 2.07
C PHE A 214 31.24 -15.49 3.43
N SER A 215 32.26 -15.54 4.27
CA SER A 215 32.24 -15.02 5.63
C SER A 215 32.29 -13.49 5.65
N ALA A 216 33.16 -12.90 4.83
CA ALA A 216 33.34 -11.46 4.72
C ALA A 216 32.08 -10.76 4.21
N GLU A 217 31.46 -11.30 3.18
CA GLU A 217 30.25 -10.79 2.54
C GLU A 217 29.06 -10.87 3.47
N THR A 218 28.92 -11.99 4.18
CA THR A 218 27.86 -12.19 5.17
C THR A 218 27.95 -11.15 6.27
N PHE A 219 29.15 -10.92 6.80
CA PHE A 219 29.34 -9.92 7.85
C PHE A 219 28.98 -8.51 7.36
N SER A 220 29.34 -8.18 6.12
CA SER A 220 28.99 -6.89 5.51
C SER A 220 27.47 -6.73 5.36
N ILE A 221 26.78 -7.76 4.88
CA ILE A 221 25.31 -7.74 4.73
C ILE A 221 24.63 -7.60 6.10
N LEU A 222 25.06 -8.37 7.11
CA LEU A 222 24.51 -8.27 8.46
C LEU A 222 24.72 -6.88 9.05
N PHE A 223 25.88 -6.27 8.85
CA PHE A 223 26.13 -4.90 9.29
C PHE A 223 25.14 -3.92 8.66
N VAL A 224 24.96 -3.96 7.34
CA VAL A 224 23.99 -3.10 6.64
C VAL A 224 22.57 -3.33 7.19
N GLU A 225 22.18 -4.59 7.38
CA GLU A 225 20.85 -4.94 7.90
C GLU A 225 20.59 -4.35 9.29
N PHE A 226 21.58 -4.39 10.19
CA PHE A 226 21.45 -3.76 11.51
C PHE A 226 21.29 -2.25 11.42
N VAL A 227 22.03 -1.57 10.54
CA VAL A 227 21.91 -0.12 10.37
C VAL A 227 20.56 0.24 9.76
N ILE A 228 20.12 -0.46 8.72
CA ILE A 228 18.80 -0.26 8.10
C ILE A 228 17.68 -0.55 9.10
N GLY A 229 17.77 -1.64 9.86
CA GLY A 229 16.82 -1.98 10.92
C GLY A 229 16.69 -0.85 11.94
N TYR A 230 17.81 -0.28 12.40
CA TYR A 230 17.79 0.87 13.31
C TYR A 230 17.12 2.12 12.70
N ILE A 231 17.42 2.44 11.44
CA ILE A 231 16.82 3.57 10.73
C ILE A 231 15.31 3.35 10.52
N ALA A 232 14.91 2.12 10.18
CA ALA A 232 13.52 1.73 9.95
C ALA A 232 12.65 1.84 11.21
N MET A 233 13.22 1.69 12.42
CA MET A 233 12.49 1.87 13.68
C MET A 233 12.11 3.33 13.99
N LYS A 234 12.66 4.31 13.26
CA LYS A 234 12.31 5.71 13.46
C LYS A 234 10.91 6.00 12.91
N LYS A 235 10.05 6.57 13.75
CA LYS A 235 8.70 7.02 13.34
C LYS A 235 8.69 8.06 12.22
N THR A 236 9.74 8.88 12.12
CA THR A 236 9.85 9.92 11.10
C THR A 236 11.25 9.89 10.52
N GLN A 237 11.34 9.57 9.23
CA GLN A 237 12.59 9.57 8.50
C GLN A 237 12.85 10.93 7.88
N ARG A 238 14.08 11.42 8.03
CA ARG A 238 14.54 12.70 7.49
C ARG A 238 15.42 12.46 6.27
N LEU A 239 15.69 13.51 5.50
CA LEU A 239 16.64 13.45 4.37
C LEU A 239 18.02 12.91 4.76
N ILE A 240 18.47 13.18 5.99
CA ILE A 240 19.73 12.64 6.51
C ILE A 240 19.68 11.12 6.60
N ASP A 241 18.55 10.55 7.02
CA ASP A 241 18.38 9.10 7.07
C ASP A 241 18.47 8.50 5.66
N GLY A 242 17.81 9.12 4.67
CA GLY A 242 17.91 8.72 3.27
C GLY A 242 19.34 8.80 2.70
N LEU A 243 20.10 9.84 3.07
CA LEU A 243 21.50 9.97 2.67
C LEU A 243 22.40 8.91 3.32
N ILE A 244 22.16 8.57 4.59
CA ILE A 244 22.86 7.45 5.26
C ILE A 244 22.55 6.14 4.55
N VAL A 245 21.28 5.87 4.25
CA VAL A 245 20.85 4.66 3.51
C VAL A 245 21.54 4.58 2.15
N LEU A 246 21.60 5.70 1.41
CA LEU A 246 22.28 5.75 0.11
C LEU A 246 23.78 5.45 0.23
N LEU A 247 24.44 5.95 1.28
CA LEU A 247 25.87 5.74 1.52
C LEU A 247 26.19 4.35 2.06
N LEU A 248 25.23 3.62 2.65
CA LEU A 248 25.46 2.25 3.11
C LEU A 248 25.83 1.32 1.96
N TYR A 249 25.31 1.53 0.76
CA TYR A 249 25.60 0.70 -0.41
C TYR A 249 27.08 0.76 -0.87
N PRO A 250 27.68 1.92 -1.17
CA PRO A 250 29.11 1.98 -1.46
C PRO A 250 29.97 1.58 -0.25
N THR A 251 29.48 1.82 0.97
CA THR A 251 30.17 1.40 2.20
C THR A 251 30.23 -0.12 2.33
N SER A 252 29.16 -0.84 1.98
CA SER A 252 29.13 -2.30 2.08
C SER A 252 30.10 -2.96 1.10
N ILE A 253 30.20 -2.42 -0.13
CA ILE A 253 31.17 -2.87 -1.13
C ILE A 253 32.60 -2.63 -0.64
N PHE A 254 32.88 -1.44 -0.10
CA PHE A 254 34.19 -1.13 0.47
C PHE A 254 34.53 -2.03 1.66
N LEU A 255 33.54 -2.34 2.50
CA LEU A 255 33.72 -3.20 3.66
C LEU A 255 34.04 -4.64 3.24
N VAL A 256 33.36 -5.19 2.22
CA VAL A 256 33.73 -6.49 1.64
C VAL A 256 35.16 -6.47 1.14
N PHE A 257 35.52 -5.48 0.31
CA PHE A 257 36.88 -5.32 -0.20
C PHE A 257 37.93 -5.27 0.91
N LEU A 258 37.65 -4.57 2.01
CA LEU A 258 38.57 -4.47 3.15
C LEU A 258 38.67 -5.78 3.92
N LEU A 259 37.56 -6.47 4.18
CA LEU A 259 37.55 -7.75 4.89
C LEU A 259 38.28 -8.85 4.12
N GLU A 260 38.07 -8.94 2.81
CA GLU A 260 38.78 -9.88 1.92
C GLU A 260 40.28 -9.55 1.86
N ASN A 261 40.63 -8.33 1.43
CA ASN A 261 42.02 -8.03 1.04
C ASN A 261 42.93 -7.65 2.20
N VAL A 262 42.39 -7.15 3.31
CA VAL A 262 43.19 -6.67 4.46
C VAL A 262 43.16 -7.66 5.62
N LEU A 263 41.99 -8.23 5.91
CA LEU A 263 41.79 -9.14 7.04
C LEU A 263 41.87 -10.62 6.65
N GLY A 264 41.85 -10.94 5.34
CA GLY A 264 41.95 -12.31 4.83
C GLY A 264 40.83 -13.20 5.32
N LEU A 265 39.62 -12.63 5.43
CA LEU A 265 38.47 -13.34 5.97
C LEU A 265 37.87 -14.37 5.02
N ASP A 266 38.35 -14.42 3.78
CA ASP A 266 38.23 -15.52 2.80
C ASP A 266 39.41 -15.43 1.80
#